data_AF-A0A7G1PDU0-F1
#
_entry.id   AF-A0A7G1PDU0-F1
#
_cell.length_a   1.000
_cell.length_b   1.000
_cell.length_c   1.000
_cell.angle_alpha   90.00
_cell.angle_beta   90.00
_cell.angle_gamma   90.00
#
_symmetry.space_group_name_H-M   'P 1'
#
loop_
_entity.id
_entity.type
_entity.pdbx_description
1 polymer ?
#
loop_
_entity_poly.entity_id
_entity_poly.type
_entity_poly.pdbx_seq_one_letter_code
_entity_poly.pdbx_strand_id
1 'polypeptide(L)'
;MSVTELQELVRFLEDRFACAQACTECARACALRASLADLDGPADQQLIRRKGILCAEVCDTTCRLLAEQVTESEDVMRTQVEWCRAVCLETADVFDLGRDGGRDRDRGLGAGPGLGPEAQVEAHVGAEAGVEAGVEAGAEESARVCRDCARVCSEFLDLLR
;
A
#
# COMPACT_ATOMS: atom_id res chain seq x y z
N MET A 1 -32.86 3.97 -25.70
CA MET A 1 -31.50 4.34 -25.31
C MET A 1 -31.07 5.49 -26.20
N SER A 2 -30.97 6.69 -25.63
CA SER A 2 -30.51 7.90 -26.28
C SER A 2 -28.97 7.97 -26.29
N VAL A 3 -28.40 8.85 -27.10
CA VAL A 3 -26.95 9.08 -27.14
C VAL A 3 -26.43 9.58 -25.79
N THR A 4 -27.23 10.38 -25.07
CA THR A 4 -26.87 10.90 -23.74
C THR A 4 -26.88 9.80 -22.68
N GLU A 5 -27.88 8.91 -22.69
CA GLU A 5 -27.91 7.74 -21.78
C GLU A 5 -26.71 6.80 -22.00
N LEU A 6 -26.30 6.62 -23.26
CA LEU A 6 -25.13 5.80 -23.58
C LEU A 6 -23.82 6.46 -23.11
N GLN A 7 -23.69 7.79 -23.27
CA GLN A 7 -22.52 8.54 -22.80
C GLN A 7 -22.38 8.50 -21.28
N GLU A 8 -23.49 8.62 -20.55
CA GLU A 8 -23.50 8.50 -19.09
C GLU A 8 -23.06 7.10 -18.62
N LEU A 9 -23.58 6.05 -19.28
CA LEU A 9 -23.17 4.68 -19.00
C LEU A 9 -21.68 4.44 -19.27
N VAL A 10 -21.17 4.94 -20.39
CA VAL A 10 -19.74 4.80 -20.73
C VAL A 10 -18.86 5.44 -19.67
N ARG A 11 -19.17 6.69 -19.25
CA ARG A 11 -18.40 7.39 -18.20
C ARG A 11 -18.42 6.63 -16.88
N PHE A 12 -19.61 6.16 -16.46
CA PHE A 12 -19.73 5.34 -15.26
C PHE A 12 -18.85 4.09 -15.31
N LEU A 13 -18.81 3.39 -16.46
CA LEU A 13 -17.96 2.22 -16.64
C LEU A 13 -16.47 2.58 -16.65
N GLU A 14 -16.08 3.68 -17.28
CA GLU A 14 -14.69 4.16 -17.28
C GLU A 14 -14.20 4.45 -15.86
N ASP A 15 -14.99 5.17 -15.07
CA ASP A 15 -14.67 5.49 -13.67
C ASP A 15 -14.63 4.23 -12.79
N ARG A 16 -15.58 3.30 -13.01
CA ARG A 16 -15.62 1.99 -12.35
C ARG A 16 -14.35 1.16 -12.62
N PHE A 17 -13.91 1.10 -13.88
CA PHE A 17 -12.69 0.37 -14.24
C PHE A 17 -11.41 1.07 -13.78
N ALA A 18 -11.38 2.41 -13.78
CA ALA A 18 -10.28 3.17 -13.20
C ALA A 18 -10.11 2.85 -11.70
N CYS A 19 -11.21 2.79 -10.95
CA CYS A 19 -11.19 2.37 -9.55
C CYS A 19 -10.73 0.91 -9.36
N ALA A 20 -11.21 -0.01 -10.20
CA ALA A 20 -10.77 -1.40 -10.17
C ALA A 20 -9.25 -1.55 -10.45
N GLN A 21 -8.72 -0.77 -11.40
CA GLN A 21 -7.30 -0.76 -11.72
C GLN A 21 -6.47 -0.24 -10.55
N ALA A 22 -6.85 0.89 -9.96
CA ALA A 22 -6.16 1.44 -8.78
C ALA A 22 -6.14 0.44 -7.61
N CYS A 23 -7.26 -0.26 -7.38
CA CYS A 23 -7.32 -1.32 -6.38
C CYS A 23 -6.36 -2.49 -6.70
N THR A 24 -6.26 -2.89 -7.97
CA THR A 24 -5.34 -3.96 -8.39
C THR A 24 -3.87 -3.58 -8.17
N GLU A 25 -3.50 -2.36 -8.50
CA GLU A 25 -2.15 -1.84 -8.29
C GLU A 25 -1.82 -1.75 -6.79
N CYS A 26 -2.77 -1.24 -5.99
CA CYS A 26 -2.65 -1.17 -4.55
C CYS A 26 -2.50 -2.54 -3.90
N ALA A 27 -3.30 -3.53 -4.32
CA ALA A 27 -3.23 -4.88 -3.79
C ALA A 27 -1.83 -5.49 -3.99
N ARG A 28 -1.25 -5.32 -5.18
CA ARG A 28 0.10 -5.81 -5.51
C ARG A 28 1.18 -5.11 -4.70
N ALA A 29 1.13 -3.79 -4.61
CA ALA A 29 2.11 -3.02 -3.83
C ALA A 29 2.08 -3.42 -2.35
N CYS A 30 0.87 -3.54 -1.76
CA CYS A 30 0.71 -3.93 -0.36
C CYS A 30 1.15 -5.37 -0.09
N ALA A 31 0.83 -6.31 -1.00
CA ALA A 31 1.29 -7.70 -0.88
C ALA A 31 2.83 -7.80 -0.95
N LEU A 32 3.46 -7.07 -1.89
CA LEU A 32 4.92 -7.01 -1.97
C LEU A 32 5.52 -6.42 -0.69
N ARG A 33 4.99 -5.29 -0.22
CA ARG A 33 5.47 -4.64 1.01
C ARG A 33 5.35 -5.55 2.23
N ALA A 34 4.23 -6.26 2.37
CA ALA A 34 4.03 -7.21 3.45
C ALA A 34 5.01 -8.40 3.37
N SER A 35 5.38 -8.85 2.15
CA SER A 35 6.32 -9.94 1.96
C SER A 35 7.76 -9.60 2.36
N LEU A 36 8.11 -8.31 2.33
CA LEU A 36 9.42 -7.79 2.72
C LEU A 36 9.52 -7.49 4.23
N ALA A 37 8.41 -7.43 4.95
CA ALA A 37 8.41 -7.19 6.39
C ALA A 37 8.70 -8.49 7.17
N ASP A 38 9.61 -8.43 8.14
CA ASP A 38 10.02 -9.60 8.93
C ASP A 38 8.87 -10.12 9.81
N LEU A 39 8.73 -11.45 9.83
CA LEU A 39 7.72 -12.18 10.62
C LEU A 39 8.01 -12.09 12.12
N ASP A 40 9.28 -12.22 12.48
CA ASP A 40 9.77 -12.19 13.87
C ASP A 40 10.36 -10.82 14.23
N GLY A 41 10.17 -9.85 13.33
CA GLY A 41 10.64 -8.48 13.48
C GLY A 41 9.95 -7.73 14.62
N PRO A 42 10.42 -6.52 14.94
CA PRO A 42 9.80 -5.68 15.95
C PRO A 42 8.35 -5.28 15.60
N ALA A 43 7.63 -4.76 16.60
CA ALA A 43 6.18 -4.55 16.51
C ALA A 43 5.75 -3.65 15.33
N ASP A 44 6.59 -2.70 14.93
CA ASP A 44 6.42 -1.85 13.75
C ASP A 44 6.42 -2.66 12.45
N GLN A 45 7.37 -3.58 12.28
CA GLN A 45 7.42 -4.47 11.11
C GLN A 45 6.23 -5.44 11.09
N GLN A 46 5.86 -6.01 12.23
CA GLN A 46 4.68 -6.87 12.33
C GLN A 46 3.40 -6.12 11.98
N LEU A 47 3.28 -4.85 12.38
CA LEU A 47 2.15 -3.99 12.03
C LEU A 47 2.10 -3.70 10.53
N ILE A 48 3.24 -3.33 9.92
CA ILE A 48 3.38 -3.14 8.47
C ILE A 48 2.90 -4.40 7.73
N ARG A 49 3.35 -5.58 8.17
CA ARG A 49 2.96 -6.86 7.55
C ARG A 49 1.46 -7.10 7.65
N ARG A 50 0.88 -6.97 8.84
CA ARG A 50 -0.55 -7.21 9.07
C ARG A 50 -1.42 -6.24 8.26
N LYS A 51 -1.08 -4.95 8.27
CA LYS A 51 -1.80 -3.92 7.51
C LYS A 51 -1.64 -4.09 6.00
N GLY A 52 -0.44 -4.42 5.52
CA GLY A 52 -0.21 -4.72 4.11
C GLY A 52 -1.01 -5.92 3.61
N ILE A 53 -1.10 -7.01 4.38
CA ILE A 53 -1.95 -8.17 4.04
C ILE A 53 -3.42 -7.76 3.97
N LEU A 54 -3.93 -7.09 5.01
CA LEU A 54 -5.32 -6.64 5.06
C LEU A 54 -5.67 -5.73 3.88
N CYS A 55 -4.80 -4.76 3.57
CA CYS A 55 -5.01 -3.86 2.45
C CYS A 55 -4.98 -4.60 1.12
N ALA A 56 -4.08 -5.58 0.96
CA ALA A 56 -4.02 -6.40 -0.25
C ALA A 56 -5.32 -7.18 -0.47
N GLU A 57 -5.85 -7.82 0.58
CA GLU A 57 -7.08 -8.61 0.51
C GLU A 57 -8.31 -7.75 0.20
N VAL A 58 -8.44 -6.59 0.85
CA VAL A 58 -9.57 -5.68 0.63
C VAL A 58 -9.51 -5.08 -0.76
N CYS A 59 -8.33 -4.68 -1.24
CA CYS A 59 -8.15 -4.15 -2.59
C CYS A 59 -8.40 -5.22 -3.67
N ASP A 60 -7.95 -6.47 -3.50
CA ASP A 60 -8.24 -7.59 -4.43
C ASP A 60 -9.73 -7.90 -4.49
N THR A 61 -10.40 -7.93 -3.34
CA THR A 61 -11.86 -8.13 -3.27
C THR A 61 -12.60 -7.00 -4.00
N THR A 62 -12.19 -5.76 -3.76
CA THR A 62 -12.79 -4.57 -4.37
C THR A 62 -12.57 -4.55 -5.88
N CYS A 63 -11.36 -4.88 -6.37
CA CYS A 63 -11.10 -4.88 -7.81
C CYS A 63 -11.94 -5.93 -8.54
N ARG A 64 -12.14 -7.13 -7.97
CA ARG A 64 -13.01 -8.16 -8.56
C ARG A 64 -14.48 -7.74 -8.57
N LEU A 65 -14.96 -7.19 -7.46
CA LEU A 65 -16.32 -6.65 -7.37
C LEU A 65 -16.58 -5.61 -8.47
N LEU A 66 -15.64 -4.68 -8.65
CA LEU A 66 -15.75 -3.62 -9.66
C LEU A 66 -15.50 -4.13 -11.09
N ALA A 67 -14.59 -5.07 -11.34
CA ALA A 67 -14.26 -5.47 -12.71
C ALA A 67 -15.17 -6.58 -13.28
N GLU A 68 -15.65 -7.49 -12.43
CA GLU A 68 -16.25 -8.76 -12.89
C GLU A 68 -17.76 -8.83 -12.62
N GLN A 69 -18.26 -8.15 -11.58
CA GLN A 69 -19.64 -8.34 -11.10
C GLN A 69 -20.58 -7.26 -11.63
N VAL A 70 -21.11 -7.46 -12.84
CA VAL A 70 -21.92 -6.45 -13.56
C VAL A 70 -23.32 -6.24 -12.94
N THR A 71 -23.84 -7.22 -12.20
CA THR A 71 -25.21 -7.19 -11.65
C THR A 71 -25.30 -6.76 -10.18
N GLU A 72 -24.19 -6.40 -9.55
CA GLU A 72 -24.20 -5.98 -8.15
C GLU A 72 -24.86 -4.62 -7.98
N SER A 73 -25.52 -4.45 -6.83
CA SER A 73 -26.15 -3.17 -6.48
C SER A 73 -25.11 -2.09 -6.15
N GLU A 74 -25.43 -0.84 -6.45
CA GLU A 74 -24.59 0.31 -6.08
C GLU A 74 -24.39 0.43 -4.56
N ASP A 75 -25.35 -0.02 -3.74
CA ASP A 75 -25.22 -0.04 -2.26
C ASP A 75 -24.11 -0.99 -1.78
N VAL A 76 -24.00 -2.16 -2.39
CA VAL A 76 -22.93 -3.13 -2.12
C VAL A 76 -21.58 -2.57 -2.57
N MET A 77 -21.54 -1.94 -3.76
CA MET A 77 -20.33 -1.26 -4.25
C MET A 77 -19.92 -0.14 -3.29
N ARG A 78 -20.86 0.70 -2.84
CA ARG A 78 -20.62 1.80 -1.91
C ARG A 78 -19.99 1.28 -0.62
N THR A 79 -20.62 0.29 0.01
CA THR A 79 -20.14 -0.29 1.27
C THR A 79 -18.71 -0.86 1.12
N GLN A 80 -18.46 -1.61 0.06
CA GLN A 80 -17.14 -2.21 -0.19
C GLN A 80 -16.07 -1.15 -0.47
N VAL A 81 -16.38 -0.15 -1.30
CA VAL A 81 -15.42 0.90 -1.70
C VAL A 81 -15.14 1.85 -0.53
N GLU A 82 -16.12 2.15 0.32
CA GLU A 82 -15.92 2.90 1.57
C GLU A 82 -14.94 2.19 2.50
N TRP A 83 -15.12 0.87 2.66
CA TRP A 83 -14.20 0.07 3.48
C TRP A 83 -12.80 0.01 2.86
N CYS A 84 -12.71 -0.20 1.55
CA CYS A 84 -11.44 -0.19 0.81
C CYS A 84 -10.69 1.14 0.99
N ARG A 85 -11.39 2.26 0.83
CA ARG A 85 -10.84 3.60 1.05
C ARG A 85 -10.27 3.76 2.46
N ALA A 86 -11.02 3.38 3.49
CA ALA A 86 -10.58 3.50 4.88
C ALA A 86 -9.31 2.67 5.15
N VAL A 87 -9.31 1.40 4.70
CA VAL A 87 -8.15 0.51 4.86
C VAL A 87 -6.92 1.03 4.12
N CYS A 88 -7.09 1.58 2.91
CA CYS A 88 -6.00 2.19 2.16
C CYS A 88 -5.36 3.37 2.91
N LEU A 89 -6.18 4.27 3.47
CA LEU A 89 -5.68 5.42 4.24
C LEU A 89 -4.92 4.98 5.49
N GLU A 90 -5.50 4.08 6.29
CA GLU A 90 -4.84 3.56 7.49
C GLU A 90 -3.52 2.83 7.17
N THR A 91 -3.46 2.14 6.03
CA THR A 91 -2.26 1.42 5.59
C THR A 91 -1.18 2.39 5.10
N ALA A 92 -1.57 3.44 4.38
CA ALA A 92 -0.65 4.50 3.97
C ALA A 92 0.02 5.15 5.19
N ASP A 93 -0.75 5.47 6.23
CA ASP A 93 -0.21 6.05 7.47
C ASP A 93 0.81 5.12 8.13
N VAL A 94 0.51 3.82 8.19
CA VAL A 94 1.44 2.82 8.77
C VAL A 94 2.72 2.69 7.94
N PHE A 95 2.62 2.71 6.61
CA PHE A 95 3.80 2.67 5.73
C PHE A 95 4.64 3.94 5.84
N ASP A 96 4.02 5.11 5.98
CA ASP A 96 4.72 6.38 6.22
C ASP A 96 5.43 6.39 7.59
N LEU A 97 4.79 5.89 8.65
CA LEU A 97 5.39 5.81 10.00
C LEU A 97 6.55 4.81 10.06
N GLY A 98 6.46 3.70 9.31
CA GLY A 98 7.54 2.72 9.19
C GLY A 98 8.84 3.28 8.61
N ARG A 99 8.76 4.41 7.88
CA ARG A 99 9.93 5.16 7.39
C ARG A 99 10.68 5.87 8.51
N ASP A 100 9.96 6.37 9.51
CA ASP A 100 10.52 7.28 10.51
C ASP A 100 11.04 6.50 11.75
N GLY A 101 10.53 5.30 12.00
CA GLY A 101 11.02 4.40 13.07
C GLY A 101 12.40 3.75 12.79
N GLY A 102 12.86 3.72 11.54
CA GLY A 102 14.20 3.24 11.17
C GLY A 102 15.32 4.25 11.45
N ARG A 103 15.07 5.54 11.23
CA ARG A 103 16.05 6.62 11.42
C ARG A 103 16.43 6.88 12.88
N ASP A 104 15.56 6.58 13.84
CA ASP A 104 15.85 6.78 15.27
C ASP A 104 16.76 5.68 15.86
N ARG A 105 16.85 4.50 15.23
CA ARG A 105 17.73 3.41 15.69
C ARG A 105 19.20 3.66 15.33
N ASP A 106 19.44 4.36 14.22
CA ASP A 106 20.80 4.66 13.73
C ASP A 106 21.47 5.81 14.49
N ARG A 107 20.68 6.67 15.17
CA ARG A 107 21.19 7.78 15.99
C ARG A 107 21.60 7.35 17.42
N GLY A 108 21.31 6.11 17.81
CA GLY A 108 21.53 5.58 19.17
C GLY A 108 22.86 4.86 19.40
N LEU A 109 23.67 4.59 18.36
CA LEU A 109 24.92 3.80 18.47
C LEU A 109 26.22 4.63 18.35
N GLY A 110 26.14 5.94 18.59
CA GLY A 110 27.27 6.87 18.49
C GLY A 110 27.90 7.29 19.83
N ALA A 111 28.30 6.35 20.69
CA ALA A 111 29.16 6.66 21.84
C ALA A 111 29.98 5.42 22.29
N GLY A 112 31.09 5.16 21.60
CA GLY A 112 32.10 4.21 22.08
C GLY A 112 33.37 4.93 22.52
N PRO A 113 34.02 4.52 23.62
CA PRO A 113 35.44 4.79 23.82
C PRO A 113 36.29 3.52 23.58
N GLY A 114 37.39 3.69 22.86
CA GLY A 114 38.63 2.92 23.09
C GLY A 114 38.83 1.62 22.30
N LEU A 115 39.71 1.71 21.31
CA LEU A 115 40.29 0.66 20.44
C LEU A 115 40.89 -0.59 21.13
N GLY A 116 40.86 -1.71 20.38
CA GLY A 116 41.86 -2.78 20.38
C GLY A 116 41.96 -3.41 18.97
N PRO A 117 43.14 -3.82 18.47
CA PRO A 117 43.36 -4.07 17.04
C PRO A 117 43.37 -5.57 16.73
N GLU A 118 42.25 -6.11 16.22
CA GLU A 118 42.26 -7.34 15.44
C GLU A 118 41.34 -7.15 14.24
N ALA A 119 41.99 -6.79 13.14
CA ALA A 119 41.36 -6.55 11.86
C ALA A 119 41.07 -7.89 11.14
N GLN A 120 40.04 -7.82 10.31
CA GLN A 120 39.78 -8.62 9.10
C GLN A 120 38.92 -9.88 9.27
N VAL A 121 37.60 -9.69 9.13
CA VAL A 121 36.85 -10.20 7.96
C VAL A 121 35.82 -9.15 7.54
N GLU A 122 36.27 -8.04 6.95
CA GLU A 122 35.38 -7.10 6.25
C GLU A 122 35.35 -7.44 4.76
N ALA A 123 34.24 -8.04 4.32
CA ALA A 123 33.84 -8.06 2.91
C ALA A 123 32.33 -8.31 2.76
N HIS A 124 31.47 -7.58 3.49
CA HIS A 124 30.01 -7.56 3.25
C HIS A 124 29.32 -6.19 3.38
N VAL A 125 30.06 -5.12 3.71
CA VAL A 125 29.47 -3.80 4.04
C VAL A 125 29.00 -2.99 2.80
N GLY A 126 29.23 -3.49 1.58
CA GLY A 126 28.84 -2.79 0.34
C GLY A 126 27.47 -3.18 -0.25
N ALA A 127 26.88 -4.30 0.17
CA ALA A 127 25.63 -4.81 -0.40
C ALA A 127 24.39 -4.38 0.40
N GLU A 128 24.53 -4.16 1.72
CA GLU A 128 23.41 -3.89 2.61
C GLU A 128 22.85 -2.47 2.42
N ALA A 129 23.71 -1.46 2.23
CA ALA A 129 23.28 -0.08 1.98
C ALA A 129 22.43 0.09 0.70
N GLY A 130 22.70 -0.72 -0.34
CA GLY A 130 21.91 -0.73 -1.58
C GLY A 130 20.55 -1.41 -1.43
N VAL A 131 20.46 -2.41 -0.55
CA VAL A 131 19.22 -3.11 -0.23
C VAL A 131 18.34 -2.24 0.67
N GLU A 132 18.90 -1.58 1.68
CA GLU A 132 18.16 -0.70 2.59
C GLU A 132 17.56 0.51 1.86
N ALA A 133 18.33 1.19 1.00
CA ALA A 133 17.81 2.28 0.17
C ALA A 133 16.69 1.82 -0.78
N GLY A 134 16.78 0.60 -1.32
CA GLY A 134 15.73 0.00 -2.14
C GLY A 134 14.46 -0.34 -1.34
N VAL A 135 14.61 -0.77 -0.08
CA VAL A 135 13.49 -1.07 0.83
C VAL A 135 12.77 0.20 1.29
N GLU A 136 13.49 1.30 1.53
CA GLU A 136 12.90 2.61 1.85
C GLU A 136 12.16 3.22 0.66
N ALA A 137 12.75 3.19 -0.55
CA ALA A 137 12.08 3.64 -1.76
C ALA A 137 10.80 2.83 -2.05
N GLY A 138 10.84 1.51 -1.80
CA GLY A 138 9.67 0.65 -1.90
C GLY A 138 8.58 0.95 -0.86
N ALA A 139 8.95 1.44 0.33
CA ALA A 139 8.00 1.86 1.35
C ALA A 139 7.26 3.15 0.95
N GLU A 140 8.00 4.15 0.44
CA GLU A 140 7.42 5.41 -0.06
C GLU A 140 6.50 5.18 -1.25
N GLU A 141 6.90 4.30 -2.17
CA GLU A 141 6.08 3.87 -3.29
C GLU A 141 4.78 3.20 -2.82
N SER A 142 4.86 2.28 -1.85
CA SER A 142 3.68 1.56 -1.34
C SER A 142 2.69 2.51 -0.66
N ALA A 143 3.18 3.46 0.15
CA ALA A 143 2.32 4.44 0.82
C ALA A 143 1.64 5.37 -0.19
N ARG A 144 2.37 5.81 -1.22
CA ARG A 144 1.83 6.63 -2.32
C ARG A 144 0.70 5.90 -3.05
N VAL A 145 0.93 4.64 -3.43
CA VAL A 145 -0.08 3.82 -4.13
C VAL A 145 -1.35 3.66 -3.28
N CYS A 146 -1.21 3.47 -1.96
CA CYS A 146 -2.36 3.39 -1.05
C CYS A 146 -3.17 4.70 -1.06
N ARG A 147 -2.51 5.86 -1.01
CA ARG A 147 -3.18 7.17 -1.07
C ARG A 147 -3.86 7.41 -2.42
N ASP A 148 -3.21 7.04 -3.51
CA ASP A 148 -3.78 7.16 -4.85
C ASP A 148 -5.03 6.27 -5.00
N CYS A 149 -4.97 5.04 -4.49
CA CYS A 149 -6.11 4.14 -4.46
C CYS A 149 -7.27 4.71 -3.63
N ALA A 150 -6.99 5.24 -2.43
CA ALA A 150 -8.02 5.88 -1.60
C ALA A 150 -8.66 7.10 -2.28
N ARG A 151 -7.87 7.90 -3.01
CA ARG A 151 -8.36 9.03 -3.80
C ARG A 151 -9.33 8.56 -4.89
N VAL A 152 -8.92 7.60 -5.72
CA VAL A 152 -9.79 7.07 -6.80
C VAL A 152 -11.04 6.39 -6.23
N CYS A 153 -10.92 5.66 -5.11
CA CYS A 153 -12.09 5.12 -4.41
C CYS A 153 -13.07 6.23 -3.99
N SER A 154 -12.54 7.37 -3.51
CA SER A 154 -13.38 8.53 -3.14
C SER A 154 -14.08 9.12 -4.35
N GLU A 155 -13.35 9.31 -5.46
CA GLU A 155 -13.91 9.83 -6.71
C GLU A 155 -15.01 8.91 -7.25
N PHE A 156 -14.84 7.60 -7.18
CA PHE A 156 -15.86 6.64 -7.60
C PHE A 156 -17.10 6.65 -6.68
N LEU A 157 -16.90 6.80 -5.35
CA LEU A 157 -18.01 6.90 -4.40
C LEU A 157 -18.92 8.10 -4.66
N ASP A 158 -18.36 9.22 -5.14
CA ASP A 158 -19.10 10.43 -5.51
C ASP A 158 -19.99 10.22 -6.74
N LEU A 159 -19.78 9.15 -7.51
CA LEU A 159 -20.54 8.81 -8.72
C LEU A 159 -21.67 7.80 -8.46
N LEU A 160 -21.59 7.04 -7.36
CA LEU A 160 -22.65 6.10 -6.96
C LEU A 160 -23.89 6.88 -6.50
N ARG A 161 -25.08 6.42 -6.89
CA ARG A 161 -26.38 7.04 -6.60
C ARG A 161 -26.98 6.57 -5.27
#